data_AF-A0A0F8UQ63-F1
#
_entry.id   AF-A0A0F8UQ63-F1
#
_cell.length_a   1.000
_cell.length_b   1.000
_cell.length_c   1.000
_cell.angle_alpha   90.00
_cell.angle_beta   90.00
_cell.angle_gamma   90.00
#
_symmetry.space_group_name_H-M   'P 1'
#
loop_
_entity.id
_entity.type
_entity.pdbx_description
1 polymer ?
#
loop_
_entity_poly.entity_id
_entity_poly.type
_entity_poly.pdbx_seq_one_letter_code
_entity_poly.pdbx_strand_id
1 'polypeptide(L)'
;MASSSSFQIYKSLLFFASLLSAVQAQNVGTQQAEIHPSLTWQTCSSGGSCSANQGGVTVDANWRWVHTVGGYTNCYSGNKWDTSICSTDEECAAKCAVDGASYSSTYGVTTSGNSLRLNFVTQSAQKNIGSRLYLMSDENTYAMFKLLNREFTFDVDVSNLPCGLNGAVYFVAMDADGGLARYPTNKAGAKYGTGYCDSQCPRDLKFINGLANVEGWVPSSNDPNAGVGNHGSCCAEMDIWEANSVSTAFTPHPCNTPGQVMCTGDACGGTYSSDRYGGTCDPDGCDFNSYRQGNKTFYGPGMTVDTNSPFTIVTQFITNDGTDTGTLSEIKRFYVQDGTVIPNSESTWTGVSGNSITTDYCETQKELFGDQDVFSVHGGLAGMGAAMDEGMVLVLSLWDDHAANMLWLDSTYPTGAPATQPGAARGTCSTGSGVPADVEASSPNAHVVYSNIKFGPLGSTFNSGSSSGGSSSSTSTTSATKTTTTTMITTTTTSSASSTSTGLAQHWAQCGGSSWTGPTQCVNPYTCSKQNDWYSQCL
;
A
#
# COMPACT_ATOMS: atom_id res chain seq x y z
N MET A 1 -12.39 11.97 79.10
CA MET A 1 -12.65 12.90 77.97
C MET A 1 -11.47 12.91 77.01
N ALA A 2 -11.22 11.78 76.36
CA ALA A 2 -10.18 11.59 75.36
C ALA A 2 -10.72 10.56 74.36
N SER A 3 -10.32 10.65 73.09
CA SER A 3 -10.66 9.72 71.99
C SER A 3 -11.86 10.06 71.09
N SER A 4 -12.04 11.33 70.69
CA SER A 4 -12.90 11.63 69.52
C SER A 4 -12.25 12.52 68.45
N SER A 5 -11.03 13.03 68.68
CA SER A 5 -10.36 13.93 67.72
C SER A 5 -9.45 13.23 66.71
N SER A 6 -9.18 11.92 66.86
CA SER A 6 -8.23 11.21 66.02
C SER A 6 -8.84 10.66 64.73
N PHE A 7 -10.15 10.40 64.69
CA PHE A 7 -10.78 9.69 63.56
C PHE A 7 -11.16 10.57 62.37
N GLN A 8 -11.28 11.90 62.55
CA GLN A 8 -11.58 12.82 61.44
C GLN A 8 -10.34 13.23 60.64
N ILE A 9 -9.15 13.22 61.25
CA ILE A 9 -7.90 13.57 60.56
C ILE A 9 -7.50 12.46 59.57
N TYR A 10 -7.74 11.19 59.90
CA TYR A 10 -7.45 10.07 58.98
C TYR A 10 -8.43 9.96 57.80
N LYS A 11 -9.69 10.42 57.93
CA LYS A 11 -10.63 10.46 56.80
C LYS A 11 -10.29 11.55 55.78
N SER A 12 -9.81 12.71 56.23
CA SER A 12 -9.39 13.78 55.33
C SER A 12 -8.05 13.50 54.63
N LEU A 13 -7.15 12.72 55.25
CA LEU A 13 -5.88 12.28 54.64
C LEU A 13 -6.07 11.16 53.61
N LEU A 14 -7.05 10.26 53.80
CA LEU A 14 -7.37 9.22 52.81
C LEU A 14 -8.15 9.76 51.60
N PHE A 15 -8.90 10.86 51.74
CA PHE A 15 -9.59 11.50 50.61
C PHE A 15 -8.66 12.42 49.78
N PHE A 16 -7.54 12.89 50.34
CA PHE A 16 -6.56 13.70 49.62
C PHE A 16 -5.44 12.87 48.98
N ALA A 17 -5.18 11.65 49.46
CA ALA A 17 -4.23 10.73 48.83
C ALA A 17 -4.79 10.04 47.56
N SER A 18 -6.10 10.12 47.31
CA SER A 18 -6.77 9.57 46.13
C SER A 18 -6.95 10.57 44.98
N LEU A 19 -6.36 11.78 45.06
CA LEU A 19 -6.59 12.88 44.10
C LEU A 19 -5.34 13.33 43.32
N LEU A 20 -4.23 12.60 43.40
CA LEU A 20 -3.02 12.83 42.61
C LEU A 20 -2.42 11.51 42.10
N SER A 21 -3.26 10.60 41.62
CA SER A 21 -2.80 9.62 40.63
C SER A 21 -2.56 10.41 39.34
N ALA A 22 -1.34 10.95 39.17
CA ALA A 22 -0.90 11.44 37.88
C ALA A 22 -1.01 10.27 36.90
N VAL A 23 -2.06 10.29 36.08
CA VAL A 23 -2.30 9.26 35.07
C VAL A 23 -1.06 9.26 34.18
N GLN A 24 -0.27 8.19 34.28
CA GLN A 24 0.91 7.92 33.47
C GLN A 24 0.44 7.82 32.02
N ALA A 25 0.83 8.73 31.14
CA ALA A 25 0.24 8.86 29.81
C ALA A 25 1.28 9.25 28.77
N GLN A 26 1.31 8.60 27.59
CA GLN A 26 2.01 9.09 26.40
C GLN A 26 1.54 10.50 26.07
N ASN A 27 2.44 11.47 26.22
CA ASN A 27 2.10 12.90 26.16
C ASN A 27 2.31 13.50 24.77
N VAL A 28 1.82 14.74 24.64
CA VAL A 28 2.02 15.60 23.47
C VAL A 28 3.16 16.57 23.74
N GLY A 29 4.14 16.60 22.84
CA GLY A 29 5.24 17.55 22.84
C GLY A 29 4.74 18.94 22.45
N THR A 30 5.44 19.98 22.93
CA THR A 30 5.09 21.38 22.63
C THR A 30 6.25 22.16 22.04
N GLN A 31 7.35 21.50 21.68
CA GLN A 31 8.51 22.20 21.13
C GLN A 31 8.34 22.45 19.64
N GLN A 32 7.58 21.60 18.95
CA GLN A 32 7.19 21.76 17.56
C GLN A 32 5.66 21.71 17.44
N ALA A 33 5.05 22.73 16.85
CA ALA A 33 3.63 22.69 16.54
C ALA A 33 3.34 21.62 15.47
N GLU A 34 2.25 20.88 15.64
CA GLU A 34 1.75 19.94 14.65
C GLU A 34 0.80 20.63 13.68
N ILE A 35 1.17 20.65 12.39
CA ILE A 35 0.39 21.26 11.32
C ILE A 35 0.36 20.27 10.15
N HIS A 36 -0.79 19.64 9.93
CA HIS A 36 -0.98 18.66 8.86
C HIS A 36 -0.91 19.34 7.47
N PRO A 37 -0.07 18.87 6.54
CA PRO A 37 -0.16 19.27 5.15
C PRO A 37 -1.54 18.93 4.58
N SER A 38 -2.20 19.92 3.95
CA SER A 38 -3.51 19.71 3.34
C SER A 38 -3.41 18.76 2.15
N LEU A 39 -4.37 17.85 2.02
CA LEU A 39 -4.50 16.97 0.86
C LEU A 39 -5.98 16.81 0.50
N THR A 40 -6.35 17.29 -0.68
CA THR A 40 -7.72 17.11 -1.19
C THR A 40 -7.89 15.74 -1.84
N TRP A 41 -9.04 15.13 -1.64
CA TRP A 41 -9.45 13.88 -2.26
C TRP A 41 -10.94 13.97 -2.63
N GLN A 42 -11.50 12.97 -3.30
CA GLN A 42 -12.86 13.07 -3.84
C GLN A 42 -13.75 11.89 -3.46
N THR A 43 -15.02 12.18 -3.18
CA THR A 43 -16.09 11.17 -3.13
C THR A 43 -16.95 11.28 -4.37
N CYS A 44 -17.07 10.17 -5.10
CA CYS A 44 -17.81 10.05 -6.34
C CYS A 44 -19.17 9.38 -6.11
N SER A 45 -20.14 9.77 -6.91
CA SER A 45 -21.49 9.20 -6.98
C SER A 45 -21.67 8.39 -8.26
N SER A 46 -22.66 7.50 -8.29
CA SER A 46 -23.02 6.78 -9.52
C SER A 46 -23.23 7.76 -10.69
N GLY A 47 -22.62 7.47 -11.84
CA GLY A 47 -22.62 8.38 -12.99
C GLY A 47 -21.40 9.31 -13.07
N GLY A 48 -20.46 9.23 -12.12
CA GLY A 48 -19.13 9.83 -12.24
C GLY A 48 -18.99 11.26 -11.73
N SER A 49 -20.03 11.82 -11.09
CA SER A 49 -19.93 13.12 -10.44
C SER A 49 -19.21 12.99 -9.10
N CYS A 50 -18.12 13.73 -8.92
CA CYS A 50 -17.32 13.71 -7.71
C CYS A 50 -17.31 15.06 -6.98
N SER A 51 -17.33 15.01 -5.66
CA SER A 51 -17.21 16.15 -4.75
C SER A 51 -15.88 16.11 -4.02
N ALA A 52 -15.26 17.27 -3.84
CA ALA A 52 -13.97 17.37 -3.16
C ALA A 52 -14.15 17.38 -1.64
N ASN A 53 -13.37 16.55 -0.96
CA ASN A 53 -13.19 16.53 0.48
C ASN A 53 -11.92 17.29 0.83
N GLN A 54 -12.00 18.17 1.82
CA GLN A 54 -10.83 18.83 2.40
C GLN A 54 -10.27 17.90 3.48
N GLY A 55 -9.07 17.36 3.25
CA GLY A 55 -8.37 16.52 4.21
C GLY A 55 -6.97 17.05 4.49
N GLY A 56 -6.25 16.31 5.31
CA GLY A 56 -4.83 16.50 5.57
C GLY A 56 -4.12 15.16 5.66
N VAL A 57 -2.81 15.19 5.85
CA VAL A 57 -2.03 13.98 6.18
C VAL A 57 -1.27 14.19 7.47
N THR A 58 -1.16 13.13 8.27
CA THR A 58 -0.31 13.11 9.46
C THR A 58 0.77 12.05 9.31
N VAL A 59 2.00 12.36 9.74
CA VAL A 59 3.07 11.36 9.80
C VAL A 59 2.89 10.47 11.03
N ASP A 60 3.17 9.18 10.84
CA ASP A 60 3.17 8.15 11.87
C ASP A 60 4.05 8.52 13.08
N ALA A 61 3.60 8.12 14.27
CA ALA A 61 4.26 8.45 15.53
C ALA A 61 5.69 7.90 15.67
N ASN A 62 6.05 6.83 14.96
CA ASN A 62 7.36 6.21 15.01
C ASN A 62 8.46 7.11 14.41
N TRP A 63 8.13 7.99 13.47
CA TRP A 63 9.05 8.98 12.88
C TRP A 63 9.25 10.23 13.74
N ARG A 64 8.38 10.45 14.72
CA ARG A 64 8.37 11.67 15.51
C ARG A 64 9.47 11.67 16.54
N TRP A 65 9.94 12.87 16.87
CA TRP A 65 10.85 13.05 17.99
C TRP A 65 10.14 12.71 19.30
N VAL A 66 10.79 11.87 20.10
CA VAL A 66 10.30 11.46 21.43
C VAL A 66 11.23 12.02 22.50
N HIS A 67 10.70 12.90 23.34
CA HIS A 67 11.48 13.62 24.35
C HIS A 67 10.76 13.74 25.67
N THR A 68 11.50 14.07 26.72
CA THR A 68 10.95 14.34 28.05
C THR A 68 9.86 15.42 28.02
N VAL A 69 8.77 15.22 28.76
CA VAL A 69 7.68 16.20 28.90
C VAL A 69 8.24 17.55 29.37
N GLY A 70 7.95 18.62 28.61
CA GLY A 70 8.40 19.98 28.90
C GLY A 70 9.91 20.23 28.71
N GLY A 71 10.68 19.23 28.30
CA GLY A 71 12.13 19.31 28.10
C GLY A 71 12.56 19.06 26.64
N TYR A 72 13.87 18.92 26.44
CA TYR A 72 14.50 18.59 25.15
C TYR A 72 15.37 17.33 25.23
N THR A 73 15.38 16.64 26.38
CA THR A 73 16.15 15.40 26.53
C THR A 73 15.43 14.28 25.78
N ASN A 74 16.12 13.62 24.86
CA ASN A 74 15.57 12.51 24.09
C ASN A 74 15.22 11.33 25.01
N CYS A 75 14.01 10.79 24.85
CA CYS A 75 13.68 9.49 25.43
C CYS A 75 14.13 8.34 24.54
N TYR A 76 14.26 8.59 23.23
CA TYR A 76 14.69 7.62 22.24
C TYR A 76 15.70 8.27 21.28
N SER A 77 16.82 7.60 20.98
CA SER A 77 17.87 8.12 20.11
C SER A 77 18.55 7.00 19.31
N GLY A 78 18.70 7.21 18.00
CA GLY A 78 19.10 6.13 17.08
C GLY A 78 18.06 5.03 17.18
N ASN A 79 18.46 3.88 17.72
CA ASN A 79 17.59 2.73 17.94
C ASN A 79 17.45 2.31 19.42
N LYS A 80 17.67 3.23 20.37
CA LYS A 80 17.67 2.92 21.81
C LYS A 80 16.85 3.91 22.63
N TRP A 81 16.15 3.36 23.62
CA TRP A 81 15.52 4.12 24.70
C TRP A 81 16.56 4.57 25.75
N ASP A 82 16.35 5.75 26.34
CA ASP A 82 17.09 6.19 27.52
C ASP A 82 16.51 5.53 28.76
N THR A 83 17.16 4.47 29.23
CA THR A 83 16.72 3.67 30.39
C THR A 83 16.71 4.44 31.73
N SER A 84 17.32 5.63 31.82
CA SER A 84 17.20 6.49 33.00
C SER A 84 15.85 7.23 33.06
N ILE A 85 15.17 7.34 31.93
CA ILE A 85 13.83 7.93 31.79
C ILE A 85 12.79 6.82 31.60
N CYS A 86 13.10 5.85 30.75
CA CYS A 86 12.23 4.76 30.29
C CYS A 86 12.68 3.43 30.88
N SER A 87 12.31 3.19 32.14
CA SER A 87 12.59 1.93 32.87
C SER A 87 11.53 0.85 32.64
N THR A 88 10.28 1.26 32.43
CA THR A 88 9.07 0.46 32.19
C THR A 88 8.23 1.14 31.13
N ASP A 89 7.31 0.42 30.51
CA ASP A 89 6.47 0.94 29.44
C ASP A 89 5.56 2.09 29.91
N GLU A 90 4.97 1.97 31.11
CA GLU A 90 4.13 3.01 31.72
C GLU A 90 4.94 4.25 32.11
N GLU A 91 6.09 4.07 32.77
CA GLU A 91 6.93 5.20 33.22
C GLU A 91 7.48 5.98 32.02
N CYS A 92 7.86 5.27 30.97
CA CYS A 92 8.32 5.87 29.73
C CYS A 92 7.19 6.67 29.06
N ALA A 93 6.00 6.08 28.91
CA ALA A 93 4.83 6.77 28.35
C ALA A 93 4.57 8.07 29.13
N ALA A 94 4.55 8.02 30.46
CA ALA A 94 4.29 9.17 31.31
C ALA A 94 5.32 10.30 31.26
N LYS A 95 6.59 9.96 31.06
CA LYS A 95 7.70 10.92 31.08
C LYS A 95 8.04 11.46 29.71
N CYS A 96 7.56 10.81 28.65
CA CYS A 96 7.89 11.14 27.29
C CYS A 96 6.69 11.69 26.52
N ALA A 97 7.02 12.45 25.50
CA ALA A 97 6.06 13.12 24.65
C ALA A 97 6.44 12.94 23.19
N VAL A 98 5.43 12.76 22.34
CA VAL A 98 5.57 12.74 20.89
C VAL A 98 5.34 14.17 20.38
N ASP A 99 6.30 14.75 19.66
CA ASP A 99 6.24 16.15 19.23
C ASP A 99 5.66 16.34 17.82
N GLY A 100 5.43 17.59 17.44
CA GLY A 100 5.00 17.94 16.08
C GLY A 100 6.08 17.67 15.02
N ALA A 101 5.68 17.72 13.76
CA ALA A 101 6.53 17.39 12.63
C ALA A 101 6.81 18.58 11.70
N SER A 102 8.07 18.75 11.30
CA SER A 102 8.45 19.61 10.17
C SER A 102 8.45 18.80 8.86
N TYR A 103 7.25 18.55 8.31
CA TYR A 103 6.98 17.66 7.18
C TYR A 103 7.98 17.77 6.02
N SER A 104 8.15 18.96 5.43
CA SER A 104 9.00 19.14 4.26
C SER A 104 10.49 19.06 4.58
N SER A 105 10.95 19.79 5.61
CA SER A 105 12.37 19.94 5.88
C SER A 105 12.99 18.75 6.60
N THR A 106 12.22 17.99 7.38
CA THR A 106 12.72 16.83 8.14
C THR A 106 12.38 15.53 7.44
N TYR A 107 11.17 15.39 6.90
CA TYR A 107 10.65 14.13 6.39
C TYR A 107 10.50 14.09 4.86
N GLY A 108 10.76 15.20 4.15
CA GLY A 108 10.64 15.24 2.69
C GLY A 108 9.21 15.08 2.19
N VAL A 109 8.23 15.38 3.04
CA VAL A 109 6.80 15.30 2.71
C VAL A 109 6.31 16.65 2.21
N THR A 110 5.66 16.66 1.05
CA THR A 110 5.04 17.87 0.49
C THR A 110 3.69 17.56 -0.13
N THR A 111 2.76 18.52 -0.04
CA THR A 111 1.47 18.44 -0.71
C THR A 111 1.21 19.66 -1.59
N SER A 112 0.42 19.47 -2.64
CA SER A 112 -0.09 20.54 -3.51
C SER A 112 -1.46 20.13 -4.05
N GLY A 113 -2.52 20.77 -3.56
CA GLY A 113 -3.90 20.45 -3.96
C GLY A 113 -4.28 19.00 -3.61
N ASN A 114 -4.34 18.14 -4.62
CA ASN A 114 -4.69 16.72 -4.49
C ASN A 114 -3.48 15.79 -4.64
N SER A 115 -2.25 16.32 -4.59
CA SER A 115 -1.01 15.58 -4.75
C SER A 115 -0.19 15.57 -3.45
N LEU A 116 0.33 14.39 -3.11
CA LEU A 116 1.27 14.12 -2.02
C LEU A 116 2.55 13.55 -2.64
N ARG A 117 3.69 14.13 -2.30
CA ARG A 117 5.01 13.60 -2.65
C ARG A 117 5.76 13.20 -1.38
N LEU A 118 6.33 12.00 -1.40
CA LEU A 118 7.19 11.46 -0.35
C LEU A 118 8.59 11.25 -0.93
N ASN A 119 9.60 11.93 -0.37
CA ASN A 119 10.99 11.65 -0.71
C ASN A 119 11.55 10.51 0.15
N PHE A 120 12.45 9.72 -0.41
CA PHE A 120 13.06 8.59 0.28
C PHE A 120 14.06 9.05 1.36
N VAL A 121 15.12 9.78 0.99
CA VAL A 121 16.08 10.31 1.97
C VAL A 121 15.90 11.82 2.11
N THR A 122 15.80 12.29 3.35
CA THR A 122 15.79 13.73 3.67
C THR A 122 16.85 14.04 4.70
N GLN A 123 17.82 14.87 4.32
CA GLN A 123 18.89 15.29 5.20
C GLN A 123 18.51 16.60 5.90
N SER A 124 18.45 16.57 7.23
CA SER A 124 18.28 17.74 8.10
C SER A 124 19.33 17.72 9.22
N ALA A 125 18.95 18.01 10.47
CA ALA A 125 19.78 17.75 11.64
C ALA A 125 20.10 16.26 11.80
N GLN A 126 19.20 15.39 11.32
CA GLN A 126 19.39 13.95 11.21
C GLN A 126 19.06 13.50 9.77
N LYS A 127 19.53 12.30 9.40
CA LYS A 127 19.17 11.66 8.13
C LYS A 127 17.85 10.91 8.33
N ASN A 128 16.78 11.37 7.70
CA ASN A 128 15.50 10.66 7.64
C ASN A 128 15.49 9.70 6.46
N ILE A 129 14.94 8.50 6.66
CA ILE A 129 14.68 7.50 5.63
C ILE A 129 13.18 7.17 5.63
N GLY A 130 12.57 7.28 4.45
CA GLY A 130 11.17 6.97 4.24
C GLY A 130 10.19 7.82 5.03
N SER A 131 8.90 7.48 4.90
CA SER A 131 7.83 8.01 5.74
C SER A 131 6.58 7.13 5.61
N ARG A 132 5.74 7.13 6.65
CA ARG A 132 4.38 6.56 6.63
C ARG A 132 3.38 7.63 7.08
N LEU A 133 2.34 7.84 6.29
CA LEU A 133 1.35 8.88 6.51
C LEU A 133 -0.07 8.33 6.48
N TYR A 134 -0.95 8.95 7.24
CA TYR A 134 -2.37 8.63 7.30
C TYR A 134 -3.21 9.78 6.76
N LEU A 135 -4.23 9.47 5.98
CA LEU A 135 -5.20 10.48 5.53
C LEU A 135 -6.11 10.88 6.71
N MET A 136 -6.23 12.17 6.94
CA MET A 136 -7.03 12.78 8.00
C MET A 136 -8.32 13.36 7.41
N SER A 137 -9.45 13.14 8.10
CA SER A 137 -10.73 13.78 7.77
C SER A 137 -10.86 15.16 8.44
N ASP A 138 -10.27 15.32 9.61
CA ASP A 138 -10.10 16.57 10.35
C ASP A 138 -8.80 16.53 11.17
N GLU A 139 -8.54 17.54 12.01
CA GLU A 139 -7.30 17.64 12.78
C GLU A 139 -7.06 16.48 13.77
N ASN A 140 -8.10 15.76 14.20
CA ASN A 140 -8.01 14.75 15.27
C ASN A 140 -8.56 13.37 14.87
N THR A 141 -9.02 13.19 13.63
CA THR A 141 -9.68 11.96 13.18
C THR A 141 -9.17 11.53 11.81
N TYR A 142 -8.72 10.27 11.71
CA TYR A 142 -8.40 9.65 10.43
C TYR A 142 -9.63 9.61 9.51
N ALA A 143 -9.41 9.66 8.20
CA ALA A 143 -10.46 9.39 7.23
C ALA A 143 -10.72 7.88 7.18
N MET A 144 -11.95 7.48 7.52
CA MET A 144 -12.38 6.08 7.54
C MET A 144 -13.09 5.71 6.24
N PHE A 145 -12.66 4.60 5.62
CA PHE A 145 -13.21 4.10 4.36
C PHE A 145 -13.88 2.75 4.56
N LYS A 146 -15.18 2.66 4.22
CA LYS A 146 -15.91 1.39 4.13
C LYS A 146 -15.85 0.87 2.70
N LEU A 147 -15.02 -0.13 2.45
CA LEU A 147 -14.61 -0.49 1.09
C LEU A 147 -15.56 -1.45 0.38
N LEU A 148 -16.42 -2.18 1.09
CA LEU A 148 -17.35 -3.15 0.49
C LEU A 148 -18.27 -2.51 -0.56
N ASN A 149 -18.37 -3.14 -1.73
CA ASN A 149 -19.17 -2.67 -2.87
C ASN A 149 -18.81 -1.24 -3.31
N ARG A 150 -17.54 -0.89 -3.19
CA ARG A 150 -16.97 0.40 -3.59
C ARG A 150 -15.72 0.19 -4.43
N GLU A 151 -15.27 1.27 -5.02
CA GLU A 151 -13.96 1.34 -5.65
C GLU A 151 -13.14 2.49 -5.07
N PHE A 152 -11.84 2.24 -4.98
CA PHE A 152 -10.82 3.20 -4.59
C PHE A 152 -9.87 3.43 -5.76
N THR A 153 -9.52 4.67 -6.02
CA THR A 153 -8.76 5.06 -7.20
C THR A 153 -7.80 6.19 -6.87
N PHE A 154 -6.61 6.16 -7.45
CA PHE A 154 -5.62 7.23 -7.33
C PHE A 154 -4.66 7.20 -8.52
N ASP A 155 -4.03 8.34 -8.79
CA ASP A 155 -2.93 8.45 -9.75
C ASP A 155 -1.61 8.31 -9.00
N VAL A 156 -0.64 7.63 -9.61
CA VAL A 156 0.68 7.42 -9.03
C VAL A 156 1.79 7.70 -10.04
N ASP A 157 2.90 8.25 -9.56
CA ASP A 157 4.18 8.31 -10.26
C ASP A 157 5.23 7.51 -9.48
N VAL A 158 5.64 6.39 -10.06
CA VAL A 158 6.70 5.50 -9.53
C VAL A 158 7.98 5.54 -10.36
N SER A 159 8.08 6.45 -11.34
CA SER A 159 9.21 6.51 -12.28
C SER A 159 10.57 6.74 -11.61
N ASN A 160 10.55 7.25 -10.37
CA ASN A 160 11.72 7.52 -9.55
C ASN A 160 11.93 6.47 -8.43
N LEU A 161 11.24 5.32 -8.48
CA LEU A 161 11.40 4.23 -7.53
C LEU A 161 12.17 3.05 -8.17
N PRO A 162 13.46 2.86 -7.84
CA PRO A 162 14.23 1.71 -8.31
C PRO A 162 13.90 0.42 -7.54
N CYS A 163 14.57 -0.67 -7.91
CA CYS A 163 14.61 -1.91 -7.13
C CYS A 163 14.97 -1.63 -5.66
N GLY A 164 14.33 -2.35 -4.73
CA GLY A 164 14.61 -2.21 -3.31
C GLY A 164 13.76 -1.18 -2.56
N LEU A 165 13.01 -0.33 -3.28
CA LEU A 165 12.03 0.58 -2.67
C LEU A 165 10.61 0.07 -2.88
N ASN A 166 9.74 0.48 -1.97
CA ASN A 166 8.30 0.29 -2.10
C ASN A 166 7.59 1.59 -1.73
N GLY A 167 6.91 2.18 -2.71
CA GLY A 167 5.93 3.23 -2.48
C GLY A 167 4.56 2.60 -2.27
N ALA A 168 4.15 2.39 -1.03
CA ALA A 168 2.91 1.68 -0.72
C ALA A 168 1.69 2.59 -0.48
N VAL A 169 0.53 2.17 -0.98
CA VAL A 169 -0.80 2.71 -0.66
C VAL A 169 -1.69 1.56 -0.22
N TYR A 170 -2.20 1.64 1.00
CA TYR A 170 -2.88 0.51 1.62
C TYR A 170 -3.86 0.97 2.70
N PHE A 171 -4.67 0.04 3.18
CA PHE A 171 -5.65 0.28 4.23
C PHE A 171 -5.40 -0.64 5.42
N VAL A 172 -5.53 -0.10 6.63
CA VAL A 172 -5.42 -0.86 7.88
C VAL A 172 -6.61 -0.56 8.79
N ALA A 173 -7.03 -1.55 9.57
CA ALA A 173 -8.17 -1.44 10.50
C ALA A 173 -7.78 -0.78 11.84
N MET A 174 -7.23 0.44 11.76
CA MET A 174 -6.92 1.30 12.90
C MET A 174 -8.17 1.99 13.46
N ASP A 175 -8.13 2.34 14.75
CA ASP A 175 -9.15 3.21 15.35
C ASP A 175 -9.07 4.63 14.76
N ALA A 176 -10.22 5.23 14.44
CA ALA A 176 -10.30 6.55 13.80
C ALA A 176 -9.62 7.68 14.60
N ASP A 177 -9.56 7.57 15.93
CA ASP A 177 -8.94 8.56 16.83
C ASP A 177 -7.49 8.19 17.24
N GLY A 178 -6.92 7.16 16.60
CA GLY A 178 -5.58 6.64 16.91
C GLY A 178 -5.49 5.94 18.28
N GLY A 179 -6.63 5.48 18.82
CA GLY A 179 -6.74 4.74 20.07
C GLY A 179 -6.99 5.62 21.30
N LEU A 180 -7.26 6.91 21.12
CA LEU A 180 -7.41 7.88 22.22
C LEU A 180 -8.56 7.53 23.17
N ALA A 181 -9.71 7.09 22.63
CA ALA A 181 -10.87 6.69 23.43
C ALA A 181 -10.65 5.36 24.17
N ARG A 182 -9.94 4.41 23.56
CA ARG A 182 -9.66 3.09 24.14
C ARG A 182 -8.56 3.14 25.20
N TYR A 183 -7.58 4.02 25.03
CA TYR A 183 -6.38 4.08 25.84
C TYR A 183 -6.23 5.48 26.43
N PRO A 184 -6.77 5.74 27.65
CA PRO A 184 -6.71 7.07 28.27
C PRO A 184 -5.30 7.60 28.51
N THR A 185 -4.29 6.74 28.47
CA THR A 185 -2.87 7.09 28.56
C THR A 185 -2.33 7.60 27.22
N ASN A 186 -2.99 7.38 26.09
CA ASN A 186 -2.66 8.07 24.84
C ASN A 186 -3.27 9.48 24.84
N LYS A 187 -2.44 10.53 24.92
CA LYS A 187 -2.88 11.93 24.79
C LYS A 187 -2.64 12.52 23.41
N ALA A 188 -1.95 11.79 22.53
CA ALA A 188 -1.52 12.28 21.24
C ALA A 188 -2.56 11.96 20.15
N GLY A 189 -3.04 10.71 20.09
CA GLY A 189 -4.11 10.30 19.18
C GLY A 189 -3.76 10.45 17.69
N ALA A 190 -4.79 10.37 16.83
CA ALA A 190 -4.64 10.47 15.39
C ALA A 190 -3.96 11.78 14.94
N LYS A 191 -4.13 12.88 15.68
CA LYS A 191 -3.43 14.14 15.39
C LYS A 191 -1.90 13.96 15.26
N TYR A 192 -1.32 13.06 16.05
CA TYR A 192 0.11 12.75 16.05
C TYR A 192 0.43 11.38 15.44
N GLY A 193 -0.48 10.79 14.66
CA GLY A 193 -0.22 9.56 13.92
C GLY A 193 -0.08 8.32 14.80
N THR A 194 -0.78 8.24 15.95
CA THR A 194 -0.73 7.05 16.82
C THR A 194 -1.71 5.95 16.37
N GLY A 195 -1.52 4.75 16.93
CA GLY A 195 -2.49 3.66 16.82
C GLY A 195 -2.27 2.72 15.64
N TYR A 196 -1.11 2.83 14.96
CA TYR A 196 -0.79 1.97 13.83
C TYR A 196 -0.83 0.49 14.19
N CYS A 197 -1.30 -0.29 13.24
CA CYS A 197 -1.33 -1.75 13.24
C CYS A 197 -1.34 -2.21 11.78
N ASP A 198 -0.90 -3.42 11.53
CA ASP A 198 -1.03 -4.08 10.23
C ASP A 198 -0.96 -5.61 10.41
N SER A 199 -0.95 -6.34 9.28
CA SER A 199 -0.99 -7.81 9.27
C SER A 199 0.30 -8.47 9.75
N GLN A 200 1.40 -7.71 9.80
CA GLN A 200 2.70 -8.17 10.29
C GLN A 200 2.81 -8.12 11.80
N CYS A 201 1.77 -7.63 12.48
CA CYS A 201 1.76 -7.43 13.93
C CYS A 201 3.01 -6.66 14.43
N PRO A 202 3.34 -5.49 13.86
CA PRO A 202 4.61 -4.80 14.00
C PRO A 202 4.97 -4.54 15.44
N ARG A 203 6.18 -4.93 15.80
CA ARG A 203 6.77 -4.80 17.14
C ARG A 203 7.83 -3.70 17.21
N ASP A 204 8.08 -3.02 16.10
CA ASP A 204 9.00 -1.89 15.99
C ASP A 204 8.39 -0.55 16.42
N LEU A 205 7.07 -0.54 16.66
CA LEU A 205 6.36 0.65 17.12
C LEU A 205 6.81 1.02 18.53
N LYS A 206 7.23 2.29 18.69
CA LYS A 206 7.65 2.85 19.98
C LYS A 206 6.53 2.96 21.00
N PHE A 207 5.29 3.16 20.55
CA PHE A 207 4.12 3.27 21.42
C PHE A 207 2.95 2.45 20.89
N ILE A 208 2.35 1.62 21.74
CA ILE A 208 1.19 0.78 21.44
C ILE A 208 0.23 0.88 22.63
N ASN A 209 -1.07 1.05 22.38
CA ASN A 209 -2.10 1.11 23.42
C ASN A 209 -1.87 2.16 24.52
N GLY A 210 -1.22 3.28 24.17
CA GLY A 210 -0.87 4.35 25.11
C GLY A 210 0.27 4.00 26.09
N LEU A 211 1.01 2.93 25.82
CA LEU A 211 2.22 2.52 26.51
C LEU A 211 3.43 2.70 25.59
N ALA A 212 4.62 2.91 26.16
CA ALA A 212 5.84 2.74 25.38
C ALA A 212 6.09 1.25 25.11
N ASN A 213 7.10 0.94 24.31
CA ASN A 213 7.52 -0.43 24.01
C ASN A 213 9.01 -0.60 24.36
N VAL A 214 9.41 -0.12 25.54
CA VAL A 214 10.81 -0.17 26.00
C VAL A 214 11.15 -1.52 26.60
N GLU A 215 10.18 -2.20 27.20
CA GLU A 215 10.37 -3.52 27.79
C GLU A 215 10.70 -4.55 26.71
N GLY A 216 11.83 -5.24 26.89
CA GLY A 216 12.34 -6.20 25.92
C GLY A 216 12.84 -5.59 24.60
N TRP A 217 13.02 -4.27 24.53
CA TRP A 217 13.50 -3.62 23.30
C TRP A 217 14.88 -4.11 22.86
N VAL A 218 14.95 -4.69 21.67
CA VAL A 218 16.18 -5.14 21.00
C VAL A 218 16.44 -4.22 19.81
N PRO A 219 17.54 -3.44 19.82
CA PRO A 219 17.94 -2.64 18.67
C PRO A 219 18.19 -3.51 17.44
N SER A 220 17.73 -3.07 16.26
CA SER A 220 18.00 -3.77 15.02
C SER A 220 19.51 -3.78 14.72
N SER A 221 20.00 -4.90 14.18
CA SER A 221 21.41 -5.04 13.75
C SER A 221 21.70 -4.38 12.41
N ASN A 222 20.67 -4.11 11.60
CA ASN A 222 20.79 -3.57 10.25
C ASN A 222 19.95 -2.31 10.01
N ASP A 223 19.27 -1.78 11.03
CA ASP A 223 18.60 -0.48 11.01
C ASP A 223 19.06 0.37 12.21
N PRO A 224 19.73 1.52 11.98
CA PRO A 224 20.20 2.39 13.05
C PRO A 224 19.07 3.17 13.76
N ASN A 225 17.85 3.17 13.24
CA ASN A 225 16.70 3.93 13.72
C ASN A 225 15.58 3.07 14.32
N ALA A 226 15.64 1.74 14.13
CA ALA A 226 14.61 0.81 14.56
C ALA A 226 15.12 -0.32 15.47
N GLY A 227 14.17 -0.99 16.10
CA GLY A 227 14.36 -2.13 16.97
C GLY A 227 13.01 -2.80 17.19
N VAL A 228 12.96 -3.79 18.08
CA VAL A 228 11.77 -4.61 18.31
C VAL A 228 11.53 -4.73 19.81
N GLY A 229 10.35 -4.31 20.28
CA GLY A 229 9.93 -4.44 21.67
C GLY A 229 9.16 -5.74 21.96
N ASN A 230 8.67 -5.87 23.18
CA ASN A 230 7.82 -6.99 23.58
C ASN A 230 6.43 -6.93 22.93
N HIS A 231 5.87 -5.74 22.75
CA HIS A 231 4.51 -5.57 22.23
C HIS A 231 4.50 -5.42 20.71
N GLY A 232 3.50 -6.00 20.06
CA GLY A 232 3.18 -5.78 18.64
C GLY A 232 1.73 -5.35 18.45
N SER A 233 1.42 -4.78 17.29
CA SER A 233 0.09 -4.20 16.99
C SER A 233 -0.51 -4.82 15.73
N CYS A 234 -1.38 -5.81 15.90
CA CYS A 234 -2.02 -6.56 14.82
C CYS A 234 -3.32 -5.91 14.35
N CYS A 235 -3.57 -5.86 13.05
CA CYS A 235 -4.91 -5.72 12.47
C CYS A 235 -4.93 -6.16 11.01
N ALA A 236 -6.12 -6.33 10.44
CA ALA A 236 -6.27 -6.65 9.03
C ALA A 236 -5.76 -5.50 8.14
N GLU A 237 -5.21 -5.88 7.00
CA GLU A 237 -4.53 -4.99 6.06
C GLU A 237 -4.97 -5.31 4.63
N MET A 238 -5.23 -4.27 3.84
CA MET A 238 -5.52 -4.37 2.42
C MET A 238 -4.51 -3.54 1.66
N ASP A 239 -3.51 -4.20 1.08
CA ASP A 239 -2.50 -3.60 0.23
C ASP A 239 -3.07 -3.33 -1.15
N ILE A 240 -3.50 -2.09 -1.36
CA ILE A 240 -3.99 -1.65 -2.67
C ILE A 240 -2.84 -1.65 -3.66
N TRP A 241 -1.67 -1.22 -3.21
CA TRP A 241 -0.55 -0.94 -4.06
C TRP A 241 0.74 -1.03 -3.26
N GLU A 242 1.55 -2.02 -3.58
CA GLU A 242 2.96 -2.06 -3.20
C GLU A 242 3.76 -2.11 -4.47
N ALA A 243 4.65 -1.15 -4.69
CA ALA A 243 5.32 -1.05 -5.98
C ALA A 243 6.60 -0.21 -5.97
N ASN A 244 7.39 -0.50 -6.99
CA ASN A 244 8.37 0.40 -7.57
C ASN A 244 8.22 0.40 -9.10
N SER A 245 9.14 1.02 -9.83
CA SER A 245 9.06 1.06 -11.30
C SER A 245 9.16 -0.31 -11.98
N VAL A 246 9.56 -1.38 -11.27
CA VAL A 246 9.81 -2.71 -11.83
C VAL A 246 8.64 -3.66 -11.62
N SER A 247 8.08 -3.67 -10.41
CA SER A 247 7.04 -4.61 -10.01
C SER A 247 5.98 -3.94 -9.14
N THR A 248 4.78 -4.54 -9.14
CA THR A 248 3.71 -4.18 -8.23
C THR A 248 2.91 -5.40 -7.77
N ALA A 249 2.38 -5.34 -6.55
CA ALA A 249 1.42 -6.28 -5.98
C ALA A 249 0.20 -5.57 -5.39
N PHE A 250 -0.91 -6.29 -5.30
CA PHE A 250 -2.04 -5.95 -4.43
C PHE A 250 -2.50 -7.19 -3.68
N THR A 251 -2.75 -7.04 -2.38
CA THR A 251 -2.75 -8.17 -1.44
C THR A 251 -3.71 -7.92 -0.27
N PRO A 252 -4.76 -8.73 -0.08
CA PRO A 252 -5.55 -8.74 1.15
C PRO A 252 -4.88 -9.63 2.21
N HIS A 253 -4.79 -9.12 3.43
CA HIS A 253 -4.26 -9.79 4.61
C HIS A 253 -5.31 -9.83 5.72
N PRO A 254 -6.07 -10.91 5.85
CA PRO A 254 -7.05 -11.05 6.91
C PRO A 254 -6.37 -11.38 8.25
N CYS A 255 -7.06 -11.01 9.33
CA CYS A 255 -6.71 -11.40 10.70
C CYS A 255 -7.92 -11.99 11.39
N ASN A 256 -7.68 -12.85 12.39
CA ASN A 256 -8.73 -13.45 13.21
C ASN A 256 -9.62 -12.39 13.89
N THR A 257 -9.02 -11.27 14.30
CA THR A 257 -9.72 -10.06 14.72
C THR A 257 -9.40 -8.95 13.72
N PRO A 258 -10.41 -8.35 13.06
CA PRO A 258 -10.17 -7.34 12.03
C PRO A 258 -9.45 -6.09 12.56
N GLY A 259 -10.02 -5.44 13.58
CA GLY A 259 -9.46 -4.22 14.17
C GLY A 259 -8.22 -4.44 15.05
N GLN A 260 -7.65 -3.32 15.52
CA GLN A 260 -6.39 -3.31 16.28
C GLN A 260 -6.43 -4.16 17.57
N VAL A 261 -5.44 -5.06 17.69
CA VAL A 261 -5.15 -5.90 18.86
C VAL A 261 -3.65 -5.86 19.17
N MET A 262 -3.31 -5.72 20.45
CA MET A 262 -1.91 -5.85 20.89
C MET A 262 -1.56 -7.32 21.14
N CYS A 263 -0.43 -7.75 20.60
CA CYS A 263 0.18 -9.07 20.83
C CYS A 263 1.47 -8.95 21.66
N THR A 264 2.06 -10.07 22.05
CA THR A 264 3.29 -10.06 22.88
C THR A 264 4.29 -11.13 22.45
N GLY A 265 5.55 -10.72 22.27
CA GLY A 265 6.67 -11.59 21.94
C GLY A 265 6.51 -12.29 20.60
N ASP A 266 7.10 -13.48 20.47
CA ASP A 266 7.02 -14.30 19.25
C ASP A 266 5.61 -14.78 18.93
N ALA A 267 4.68 -14.77 19.89
CA ALA A 267 3.27 -15.12 19.65
C ALA A 267 2.54 -14.08 18.78
N CYS A 268 3.16 -12.93 18.51
CA CYS A 268 2.70 -12.01 17.48
C CYS A 268 2.70 -12.62 16.07
N GLY A 269 3.62 -13.55 15.79
CA GLY A 269 3.90 -13.94 14.40
C GLY A 269 4.44 -12.76 13.58
N GLY A 270 4.20 -12.78 12.28
CA GLY A 270 4.65 -11.73 11.36
C GLY A 270 6.17 -11.67 11.20
N THR A 271 6.62 -10.70 10.40
CA THR A 271 8.01 -10.58 9.96
C THR A 271 9.02 -10.39 11.11
N TYR A 272 8.59 -9.84 12.26
CA TYR A 272 9.45 -9.57 13.41
C TYR A 272 9.56 -10.70 14.44
N SER A 273 9.01 -11.88 14.13
CA SER A 273 8.98 -13.04 15.04
C SER A 273 9.77 -14.22 14.48
N SER A 274 10.15 -15.14 15.36
CA SER A 274 10.87 -16.36 14.99
C SER A 274 10.06 -17.31 14.08
N ASP A 275 8.73 -17.27 14.18
CA ASP A 275 7.81 -17.94 13.29
C ASP A 275 6.75 -16.94 12.79
N ARG A 276 6.83 -16.56 11.51
CA ARG A 276 5.88 -15.61 10.92
C ARG A 276 4.43 -16.09 10.96
N TYR A 277 4.20 -17.40 10.96
CA TYR A 277 2.85 -17.99 10.91
C TYR A 277 2.28 -18.30 12.30
N GLY A 278 3.02 -18.02 13.37
CA GLY A 278 2.59 -18.31 14.75
C GLY A 278 1.57 -17.33 15.34
N GLY A 279 1.17 -16.32 14.57
CA GLY A 279 0.32 -15.21 14.99
C GLY A 279 -1.17 -15.36 14.68
N THR A 280 -1.88 -14.23 14.73
CA THR A 280 -3.33 -14.15 14.47
C THR A 280 -3.69 -13.47 13.16
N CYS A 281 -2.69 -13.07 12.39
CA CYS A 281 -2.81 -12.38 11.12
C CYS A 281 -2.05 -13.16 10.06
N ASP A 282 -2.52 -13.07 8.82
CA ASP A 282 -1.82 -13.60 7.66
C ASP A 282 -0.67 -12.65 7.24
N PRO A 283 0.61 -13.04 7.43
CA PRO A 283 1.74 -12.21 7.07
C PRO A 283 2.07 -12.25 5.57
N ASP A 284 1.47 -13.16 4.80
CA ASP A 284 1.78 -13.38 3.37
C ASP A 284 0.71 -12.78 2.47
N GLY A 285 -0.56 -12.91 2.87
CA GLY A 285 -1.72 -12.45 2.12
C GLY A 285 -1.99 -13.31 0.88
N CYS A 286 -2.98 -12.91 0.10
CA CYS A 286 -3.27 -13.48 -1.23
C CYS A 286 -2.88 -12.51 -2.35
N ASP A 287 -1.61 -12.51 -2.74
CA ASP A 287 -1.05 -11.49 -3.63
C ASP A 287 -1.38 -11.70 -5.10
N PHE A 288 -1.61 -10.60 -5.81
CA PHE A 288 -1.56 -10.57 -7.28
C PHE A 288 -0.48 -9.59 -7.74
N ASN A 289 0.67 -10.15 -8.12
CA ASN A 289 1.73 -9.48 -8.87
C ASN A 289 1.77 -10.03 -10.31
N SER A 290 1.54 -9.19 -11.32
CA SER A 290 1.47 -9.60 -12.73
C SER A 290 2.68 -10.40 -13.21
N TYR A 291 3.89 -10.00 -12.80
CA TYR A 291 5.13 -10.71 -13.13
C TYR A 291 5.16 -12.09 -12.47
N ARG A 292 4.81 -12.17 -11.18
CA ARG A 292 4.72 -13.42 -10.41
C ARG A 292 3.67 -14.37 -10.98
N GLN A 293 2.58 -13.82 -11.51
CA GLN A 293 1.51 -14.54 -12.21
C GLN A 293 1.86 -14.89 -13.67
N GLY A 294 3.09 -14.60 -14.09
CA GLY A 294 3.69 -15.09 -15.34
C GLY A 294 3.64 -14.11 -16.52
N ASN A 295 2.97 -12.96 -16.38
CA ASN A 295 3.00 -11.90 -17.39
C ASN A 295 4.14 -10.91 -17.13
N LYS A 296 5.28 -11.15 -17.77
CA LYS A 296 6.52 -10.39 -17.59
C LYS A 296 6.63 -9.11 -18.44
N THR A 297 5.59 -8.77 -19.20
CA THR A 297 5.58 -7.61 -20.11
C THR A 297 4.40 -6.67 -19.85
N PHE A 298 3.69 -6.87 -18.73
CA PHE A 298 2.52 -6.08 -18.39
C PHE A 298 2.88 -4.77 -17.68
N TYR A 299 3.69 -4.83 -16.64
CA TYR A 299 4.02 -3.69 -15.79
C TYR A 299 5.53 -3.48 -15.73
N GLY A 300 5.99 -2.26 -16.01
CA GLY A 300 7.40 -1.89 -15.96
C GLY A 300 7.76 -0.79 -16.97
N PRO A 301 9.04 -0.39 -17.06
CA PRO A 301 9.45 0.71 -17.92
C PRO A 301 9.23 0.36 -19.40
N GLY A 302 8.36 1.11 -20.08
CA GLY A 302 7.98 0.89 -21.48
C GLY A 302 7.08 -0.33 -21.73
N MET A 303 6.43 -0.85 -20.69
CA MET A 303 5.52 -2.00 -20.79
C MET A 303 4.06 -1.58 -21.06
N THR A 304 3.11 -2.52 -20.94
CA THR A 304 1.67 -2.25 -21.18
C THR A 304 1.15 -1.16 -20.24
N VAL A 305 1.51 -1.25 -18.96
CA VAL A 305 1.46 -0.15 -17.99
C VAL A 305 2.89 0.37 -17.87
N ASP A 306 3.15 1.51 -18.48
CA ASP A 306 4.49 2.11 -18.58
C ASP A 306 4.82 2.87 -17.30
N THR A 307 5.78 2.40 -16.53
CA THR A 307 6.18 3.04 -15.27
C THR A 307 7.06 4.27 -15.44
N ASN A 308 7.44 4.65 -16.68
CA ASN A 308 8.17 5.89 -16.95
C ASN A 308 7.27 7.15 -16.85
N SER A 309 5.95 6.99 -16.75
CA SER A 309 5.01 8.09 -16.64
C SER A 309 3.91 7.78 -15.60
N PRO A 310 3.21 8.81 -15.10
CA PRO A 310 2.11 8.60 -14.17
C PRO A 310 0.95 7.80 -14.80
N PHE A 311 0.24 7.03 -13.97
CA PHE A 311 -0.97 6.30 -14.36
C PHE A 311 -1.96 6.24 -13.20
N THR A 312 -3.23 5.98 -13.52
CA THR A 312 -4.30 5.75 -12.56
C THR A 312 -4.38 4.27 -12.19
N ILE A 313 -4.57 3.98 -10.91
CA ILE A 313 -4.90 2.66 -10.37
C ILE A 313 -6.35 2.67 -9.91
N VAL A 314 -7.12 1.67 -10.30
CA VAL A 314 -8.51 1.44 -9.86
C VAL A 314 -8.58 0.08 -9.19
N THR A 315 -9.09 0.04 -7.96
CA THR A 315 -9.33 -1.20 -7.23
C THR A 315 -10.79 -1.28 -6.80
N GLN A 316 -11.46 -2.37 -7.16
CA GLN A 316 -12.87 -2.60 -6.90
C GLN A 316 -13.05 -3.75 -5.91
N PHE A 317 -13.94 -3.56 -4.93
CA PHE A 317 -14.24 -4.54 -3.89
C PHE A 317 -15.67 -5.05 -4.08
N ILE A 318 -15.79 -6.16 -4.79
CA ILE A 318 -17.08 -6.70 -5.20
C ILE A 318 -17.58 -7.63 -4.10
N THR A 319 -18.83 -7.43 -3.71
CA THR A 319 -19.54 -8.33 -2.80
C THR A 319 -20.38 -9.33 -3.59
N ASN A 320 -20.61 -10.49 -2.99
CA ASN A 320 -21.32 -11.62 -3.60
C ASN A 320 -22.75 -11.31 -4.06
N ASP A 321 -23.40 -10.29 -3.47
CA ASP A 321 -24.76 -9.85 -3.81
C ASP A 321 -24.84 -8.43 -4.40
N GLY A 322 -23.69 -7.78 -4.60
CA GLY A 322 -23.61 -6.41 -5.13
C GLY A 322 -24.13 -5.33 -4.18
N THR A 323 -24.20 -5.63 -2.87
CA THR A 323 -24.61 -4.67 -1.83
C THR A 323 -23.46 -4.34 -0.87
N ASP A 324 -23.60 -3.23 -0.14
CA ASP A 324 -22.61 -2.77 0.84
C ASP A 324 -22.51 -3.69 2.08
N THR A 325 -23.46 -4.62 2.24
CA THR A 325 -23.54 -5.57 3.35
C THR A 325 -23.23 -7.00 2.95
N GLY A 326 -22.99 -7.24 1.66
CA GLY A 326 -22.62 -8.56 1.15
C GLY A 326 -21.21 -8.96 1.56
N THR A 327 -20.88 -10.24 1.42
CA THR A 327 -19.53 -10.74 1.70
C THR A 327 -18.61 -10.40 0.53
N LEU A 328 -17.41 -9.88 0.81
CA LEU A 328 -16.37 -9.65 -0.20
C LEU A 328 -16.09 -10.96 -0.96
N SER A 329 -16.18 -10.91 -2.29
CA SER A 329 -16.04 -12.08 -3.15
C SER A 329 -14.97 -11.94 -4.23
N GLU A 330 -14.68 -10.71 -4.68
CA GLU A 330 -13.69 -10.46 -5.73
C GLU A 330 -13.04 -9.08 -5.53
N ILE A 331 -11.72 -9.02 -5.64
CA ILE A 331 -10.97 -7.75 -5.73
C ILE A 331 -10.45 -7.60 -7.15
N LYS A 332 -10.94 -6.59 -7.88
CA LYS A 332 -10.54 -6.34 -9.27
C LYS A 332 -9.61 -5.16 -9.39
N ARG A 333 -8.75 -5.21 -10.41
CA ARG A 333 -7.78 -4.18 -10.74
C ARG A 333 -7.95 -3.69 -12.18
N PHE A 334 -7.91 -2.38 -12.36
CA PHE A 334 -7.72 -1.72 -13.65
C PHE A 334 -6.67 -0.63 -13.53
N TYR A 335 -6.07 -0.27 -14.66
CA TYR A 335 -5.21 0.87 -14.80
C TYR A 335 -5.81 1.84 -15.83
N VAL A 336 -5.49 3.12 -15.72
CA VAL A 336 -5.77 4.10 -16.79
C VAL A 336 -4.50 4.87 -17.08
N GLN A 337 -4.02 4.78 -18.33
CA GLN A 337 -2.83 5.50 -18.77
C GLN A 337 -3.08 6.08 -20.15
N ASP A 338 -2.71 7.34 -20.36
CA ASP A 338 -2.97 8.10 -21.59
C ASP A 338 -4.43 8.02 -22.07
N GLY A 339 -5.36 8.03 -21.10
CA GLY A 339 -6.81 7.94 -21.35
C GLY A 339 -7.33 6.55 -21.74
N THR A 340 -6.45 5.54 -21.79
CA THR A 340 -6.81 4.14 -22.11
C THR A 340 -7.01 3.34 -20.83
N VAL A 341 -8.16 2.66 -20.72
CA VAL A 341 -8.42 1.71 -19.64
C VAL A 341 -7.73 0.38 -19.96
N ILE A 342 -6.92 -0.10 -19.03
CA ILE A 342 -6.13 -1.33 -19.15
C ILE A 342 -6.59 -2.27 -18.03
N PRO A 343 -7.32 -3.36 -18.34
CA PRO A 343 -7.63 -4.39 -17.35
C PRO A 343 -6.35 -5.01 -16.78
N ASN A 344 -6.43 -5.55 -15.57
CA ASN A 344 -5.31 -6.32 -15.02
C ASN A 344 -4.92 -7.49 -15.93
N SER A 345 -3.65 -7.87 -15.91
CA SER A 345 -3.15 -9.04 -16.64
C SER A 345 -3.79 -10.33 -16.15
N GLU A 346 -4.05 -11.27 -17.05
CA GLU A 346 -4.39 -12.64 -16.68
C GLU A 346 -3.18 -13.37 -16.06
N SER A 347 -3.43 -14.24 -15.08
CA SER A 347 -2.45 -15.25 -14.69
C SER A 347 -2.24 -16.25 -15.84
N THR A 348 -0.98 -16.59 -16.11
CA THR A 348 -0.61 -17.49 -17.23
C THR A 348 -0.26 -18.90 -16.76
N TRP A 349 -0.32 -19.16 -15.46
CA TRP A 349 0.03 -20.46 -14.90
C TRP A 349 -1.09 -21.47 -15.10
N THR A 350 -0.73 -22.70 -15.46
CA THR A 350 -1.71 -23.80 -15.54
C THR A 350 -2.29 -24.06 -14.15
N GLY A 351 -3.62 -23.98 -14.04
CA GLY A 351 -4.33 -24.22 -12.77
C GLY A 351 -4.64 -22.96 -11.96
N VAL A 352 -4.03 -21.81 -12.30
CA VAL A 352 -4.31 -20.51 -11.67
C VAL A 352 -4.73 -19.55 -12.78
N SER A 353 -6.03 -19.27 -12.88
CA SER A 353 -6.60 -18.47 -13.96
C SER A 353 -7.25 -17.19 -13.45
N GLY A 354 -7.48 -16.24 -14.36
CA GLY A 354 -8.15 -14.98 -14.07
C GLY A 354 -7.17 -13.84 -13.78
N ASN A 355 -7.73 -12.64 -13.62
CA ASN A 355 -7.01 -11.39 -13.40
C ASN A 355 -7.47 -10.64 -12.15
N SER A 356 -8.14 -11.32 -11.23
CA SER A 356 -8.68 -10.77 -9.98
C SER A 356 -8.43 -11.73 -8.82
N ILE A 357 -8.48 -11.20 -7.61
CA ILE A 357 -8.35 -12.00 -6.39
C ILE A 357 -9.73 -12.51 -5.99
N THR A 358 -9.86 -13.83 -5.95
CA THR A 358 -11.05 -14.58 -5.50
C THR A 358 -10.58 -15.70 -4.58
N THR A 359 -11.49 -16.33 -3.81
CA THR A 359 -11.13 -17.49 -2.98
C THR A 359 -10.47 -18.60 -3.81
N ASP A 360 -11.06 -18.99 -4.94
CA ASP A 360 -10.53 -20.03 -5.82
C ASP A 360 -9.14 -19.66 -6.36
N TYR A 361 -8.92 -18.39 -6.72
CA TYR A 361 -7.59 -17.91 -7.12
C TYR A 361 -6.58 -18.06 -5.99
N CYS A 362 -6.92 -17.66 -4.76
CA CYS A 362 -6.01 -17.74 -3.62
C CYS A 362 -5.62 -19.18 -3.31
N GLU A 363 -6.59 -20.09 -3.23
CA GLU A 363 -6.35 -21.51 -2.92
C GLU A 363 -5.45 -22.15 -3.98
N THR A 364 -5.78 -21.97 -5.27
CA THR A 364 -5.01 -22.55 -6.37
C THR A 364 -3.62 -21.92 -6.53
N GLN A 365 -3.49 -20.62 -6.26
CA GLN A 365 -2.21 -19.89 -6.28
C GLN A 365 -1.27 -20.41 -5.20
N LYS A 366 -1.76 -20.52 -3.96
CA LYS A 366 -0.98 -21.04 -2.83
C LYS A 366 -0.57 -22.49 -3.05
N GLU A 367 -1.49 -23.34 -3.54
CA GLU A 367 -1.19 -24.74 -3.86
C GLU A 367 -0.10 -24.86 -4.94
N LEU A 368 -0.23 -24.12 -6.05
CA LEU A 368 0.75 -24.18 -7.15
C LEU A 368 2.12 -23.67 -6.74
N PHE A 369 2.18 -22.58 -5.98
CA PHE A 369 3.44 -21.97 -5.56
C PHE A 369 4.09 -22.69 -4.37
N GLY A 370 3.34 -23.55 -3.68
CA GLY A 370 3.80 -24.28 -2.51
C GLY A 370 3.93 -23.39 -1.26
N ASP A 371 3.20 -22.29 -1.22
CA ASP A 371 3.14 -21.38 -0.08
C ASP A 371 2.14 -21.92 0.97
N GLN A 372 2.35 -21.59 2.26
CA GLN A 372 1.38 -21.97 3.29
C GLN A 372 0.11 -21.14 3.12
N ASP A 373 -1.05 -21.80 3.03
CA ASP A 373 -2.34 -21.10 2.92
C ASP A 373 -2.87 -20.70 4.30
N VAL A 374 -2.19 -19.74 4.93
CA VAL A 374 -2.67 -19.08 6.15
C VAL A 374 -3.72 -18.00 5.86
N PHE A 375 -3.85 -17.56 4.60
CA PHE A 375 -4.93 -16.68 4.14
C PHE A 375 -6.30 -17.30 4.45
N SER A 376 -6.52 -18.55 4.03
CA SER A 376 -7.75 -19.29 4.33
C SER A 376 -7.91 -19.55 5.83
N VAL A 377 -6.82 -19.83 6.55
CA VAL A 377 -6.85 -20.07 8.02
C VAL A 377 -7.36 -18.83 8.78
N HIS A 378 -6.96 -17.64 8.35
CA HIS A 378 -7.35 -16.37 8.99
C HIS A 378 -8.64 -15.76 8.41
N GLY A 379 -9.43 -16.54 7.64
CA GLY A 379 -10.78 -16.18 7.21
C GLY A 379 -10.88 -15.69 5.75
N GLY A 380 -9.76 -15.65 5.02
CA GLY A 380 -9.70 -15.30 3.60
C GLY A 380 -10.41 -13.99 3.26
N LEU A 381 -11.07 -13.94 2.09
CA LEU A 381 -11.81 -12.76 1.66
C LEU A 381 -12.98 -12.39 2.58
N ALA A 382 -13.60 -13.34 3.26
CA ALA A 382 -14.66 -13.05 4.21
C ALA A 382 -14.11 -12.30 5.45
N GLY A 383 -12.96 -12.73 5.98
CA GLY A 383 -12.24 -12.04 7.06
C GLY A 383 -11.78 -10.65 6.65
N MET A 384 -11.22 -10.51 5.44
CA MET A 384 -10.86 -9.21 4.88
C MET A 384 -12.09 -8.30 4.72
N GLY A 385 -13.21 -8.84 4.24
CA GLY A 385 -14.47 -8.12 4.10
C GLY A 385 -15.03 -7.61 5.43
N ALA A 386 -14.84 -8.36 6.52
CA ALA A 386 -15.23 -7.92 7.86
C ALA A 386 -14.45 -6.64 8.29
N ALA A 387 -13.15 -6.57 8.01
CA ALA A 387 -12.35 -5.37 8.27
C ALA A 387 -12.82 -4.18 7.42
N MET A 388 -13.13 -4.43 6.15
CA MET A 388 -13.62 -3.40 5.23
C MET A 388 -14.98 -2.83 5.66
N ASP A 389 -15.81 -3.60 6.38
CA ASP A 389 -17.08 -3.11 6.93
C ASP A 389 -16.87 -2.27 8.22
N GLU A 390 -15.90 -2.61 9.07
CA GLU A 390 -15.57 -1.79 10.25
C GLU A 390 -15.10 -0.38 9.84
N GLY A 391 -14.49 -0.28 8.67
CA GLY A 391 -13.91 0.93 8.12
C GLY A 391 -12.40 0.97 8.37
N MET A 392 -11.64 1.35 7.36
CA MET A 392 -10.19 1.28 7.40
C MET A 392 -9.56 2.65 7.13
N VAL A 393 -8.37 2.88 7.68
CA VAL A 393 -7.57 4.09 7.52
C VAL A 393 -6.68 3.96 6.30
N LEU A 394 -6.66 4.98 5.43
CA LEU A 394 -5.76 5.03 4.28
C LEU A 394 -4.34 5.39 4.73
N VAL A 395 -3.37 4.57 4.31
CA VAL A 395 -1.94 4.75 4.53
C VAL A 395 -1.22 5.02 3.20
N LEU A 396 -0.27 5.96 3.23
CA LEU A 396 0.56 6.39 2.11
C LEU A 396 2.01 6.39 2.59
N SER A 397 2.89 5.55 2.02
CA SER A 397 4.24 5.36 2.54
C SER A 397 5.30 5.16 1.48
N LEU A 398 6.56 5.35 1.86
CA LEU A 398 7.73 5.03 1.06
C LEU A 398 8.82 4.45 1.98
N TRP A 399 9.30 3.25 1.67
CA TRP A 399 10.25 2.53 2.52
C TRP A 399 11.16 1.59 1.71
N ASP A 400 12.26 1.18 2.34
CA ASP A 400 13.13 0.07 1.97
C ASP A 400 13.09 -1.04 3.03
N ASP A 401 13.44 -2.25 2.65
CA ASP A 401 13.14 -3.45 3.43
C ASP A 401 14.36 -4.03 4.15
N HIS A 402 14.39 -3.88 5.48
CA HIS A 402 15.43 -4.42 6.34
C HIS A 402 15.29 -5.92 6.65
N ALA A 403 14.20 -6.58 6.25
CA ALA A 403 13.98 -8.01 6.47
C ALA A 403 14.35 -8.86 5.26
N ALA A 404 13.91 -8.46 4.06
CA ALA A 404 14.05 -9.26 2.84
C ALA A 404 14.51 -8.44 1.61
N ASN A 405 15.02 -7.22 1.79
CA ASN A 405 15.58 -6.37 0.74
C ASN A 405 14.61 -6.11 -0.44
N MET A 406 13.29 -6.17 -0.20
CA MET A 406 12.22 -6.00 -1.20
C MET A 406 12.17 -7.09 -2.28
N LEU A 407 12.98 -8.16 -2.12
CA LEU A 407 13.11 -9.20 -3.14
C LEU A 407 11.81 -9.98 -3.35
N TRP A 408 10.96 -10.00 -2.32
CA TRP A 408 9.64 -10.61 -2.40
C TRP A 408 8.73 -9.92 -3.41
N LEU A 409 8.94 -8.61 -3.67
CA LEU A 409 8.19 -7.79 -4.62
C LEU A 409 8.81 -7.78 -6.01
N ASP A 410 10.13 -7.56 -6.13
CA ASP A 410 10.75 -7.14 -7.40
C ASP A 410 11.87 -8.05 -7.94
N SER A 411 12.18 -9.16 -7.25
CA SER A 411 13.27 -10.06 -7.59
C SER A 411 12.85 -11.53 -7.63
N THR A 412 13.80 -12.46 -7.52
CA THR A 412 13.54 -13.88 -7.26
C THR A 412 13.62 -14.13 -5.76
N TYR A 413 12.53 -14.64 -5.18
CA TYR A 413 12.46 -14.95 -3.76
C TYR A 413 11.76 -16.31 -3.54
N PRO A 414 12.24 -17.14 -2.60
CA PRO A 414 13.51 -17.01 -1.89
C PRO A 414 14.71 -17.06 -2.85
N THR A 415 15.83 -16.45 -2.50
CA THR A 415 16.98 -16.20 -3.41
C THR A 415 17.67 -17.48 -3.94
N GLY A 416 17.44 -18.63 -3.30
CA GLY A 416 17.93 -19.93 -3.74
C GLY A 416 17.00 -20.68 -4.70
N ALA A 417 15.76 -20.23 -4.88
CA ALA A 417 14.81 -20.88 -5.78
C ALA A 417 15.16 -20.57 -7.26
N PRO A 418 15.02 -21.55 -8.18
CA PRO A 418 15.13 -21.26 -9.61
C PRO A 418 14.05 -20.26 -10.05
N ALA A 419 14.41 -19.23 -10.83
CA ALA A 419 13.44 -18.27 -11.37
C ALA A 419 12.36 -18.90 -12.29
N THR A 420 12.53 -20.15 -12.70
CA THR A 420 11.54 -20.94 -13.45
C THR A 420 10.53 -21.66 -12.55
N GLN A 421 10.77 -21.73 -11.23
CA GLN A 421 9.81 -22.27 -10.28
C GLN A 421 8.60 -21.32 -10.21
N PRO A 422 7.35 -21.83 -10.32
CA PRO A 422 6.15 -21.03 -10.14
C PRO A 422 6.19 -20.23 -8.83
N GLY A 423 5.81 -18.96 -8.89
CA GLY A 423 5.81 -18.06 -7.73
C GLY A 423 7.18 -17.50 -7.31
N ALA A 424 8.29 -18.04 -7.82
CA ALA A 424 9.63 -17.64 -7.36
C ALA A 424 10.11 -16.31 -7.95
N ALA A 425 9.84 -16.00 -9.22
CA ALA A 425 10.25 -14.74 -9.84
C ALA A 425 9.11 -13.71 -9.80
N ARG A 426 9.38 -12.52 -9.24
CA ARG A 426 8.39 -11.45 -8.99
C ARG A 426 8.75 -10.12 -9.67
N GLY A 427 9.95 -10.04 -10.24
CA GLY A 427 10.40 -8.92 -11.05
C GLY A 427 11.78 -9.19 -11.67
N THR A 428 12.39 -8.16 -12.21
CA THR A 428 13.68 -8.24 -12.94
C THR A 428 14.89 -7.84 -12.10
N CYS A 429 14.69 -7.43 -10.84
CA CYS A 429 15.77 -6.98 -9.98
C CYS A 429 16.70 -8.14 -9.60
N SER A 430 17.98 -7.83 -9.42
CA SER A 430 18.99 -8.79 -8.98
C SER A 430 18.71 -9.25 -7.55
N THR A 431 18.98 -10.52 -7.23
CA THR A 431 18.87 -11.05 -5.85
C THR A 431 19.88 -10.43 -4.88
N GLY A 432 20.89 -9.70 -5.39
CA GLY A 432 21.81 -8.89 -4.60
C GLY A 432 21.44 -7.41 -4.52
N SER A 433 20.25 -7.02 -5.00
CA SER A 433 19.76 -5.64 -4.88
C SER A 433 19.00 -5.41 -3.56
N GLY A 434 18.56 -4.18 -3.32
CA GLY A 434 17.62 -3.85 -2.26
C GLY A 434 18.17 -3.83 -0.84
N VAL A 435 19.48 -4.04 -0.64
CA VAL A 435 20.12 -3.86 0.66
C VAL A 435 19.95 -2.40 1.10
N PRO A 436 19.32 -2.12 2.26
CA PRO A 436 18.98 -0.75 2.68
C PRO A 436 20.15 0.24 2.57
N ALA A 437 21.32 -0.12 3.10
CA ALA A 437 22.53 0.71 3.03
C ALA A 437 22.93 1.09 1.59
N ASP A 438 22.75 0.19 0.62
CA ASP A 438 23.07 0.44 -0.79
C ASP A 438 21.98 1.31 -1.45
N VAL A 439 20.70 1.06 -1.17
CA VAL A 439 19.57 1.81 -1.74
C VAL A 439 19.55 3.24 -1.20
N GLU A 440 19.70 3.42 0.11
CA GLU A 440 19.81 4.73 0.76
C GLU A 440 20.97 5.58 0.22
N ALA A 441 22.08 4.95 -0.15
CA ALA A 441 23.27 5.64 -0.67
C ALA A 441 23.16 5.94 -2.17
N SER A 442 22.63 5.00 -2.95
CA SER A 442 22.56 5.10 -4.41
C SER A 442 21.36 5.89 -4.92
N SER A 443 20.25 5.89 -4.16
CA SER A 443 18.97 6.45 -4.58
C SER A 443 18.37 7.46 -3.60
N PRO A 444 19.14 8.37 -2.96
CA PRO A 444 18.61 9.24 -1.91
C PRO A 444 17.52 10.21 -2.40
N ASN A 445 17.53 10.53 -3.71
CA ASN A 445 16.55 11.43 -4.34
C ASN A 445 15.32 10.68 -4.89
N ALA A 446 15.23 9.36 -4.70
CA ALA A 446 14.05 8.60 -5.05
C ALA A 446 12.82 9.18 -4.32
N HIS A 447 11.68 9.13 -4.99
CA HIS A 447 10.44 9.65 -4.45
C HIS A 447 9.26 9.02 -5.17
N VAL A 448 8.11 9.09 -4.52
CA VAL A 448 6.81 8.68 -5.07
C VAL A 448 5.85 9.85 -4.98
N VAL A 449 4.94 9.93 -5.94
CA VAL A 449 3.83 10.88 -5.92
C VAL A 449 2.52 10.13 -5.97
N TYR A 450 1.66 10.38 -4.99
CA TYR A 450 0.27 9.93 -4.96
C TYR A 450 -0.63 11.11 -5.20
N SER A 451 -1.63 10.97 -6.05
CA SER A 451 -2.54 12.07 -6.31
C SER A 451 -3.93 11.62 -6.73
N ASN A 452 -4.85 12.58 -6.83
CA ASN A 452 -6.16 12.38 -7.44
C ASN A 452 -6.97 11.23 -6.81
N ILE A 453 -6.87 11.10 -5.49
CA ILE A 453 -7.58 10.06 -4.73
C ILE A 453 -9.10 10.25 -4.91
N LYS A 454 -9.78 9.19 -5.31
CA LYS A 454 -11.22 9.11 -5.53
C LYS A 454 -11.78 7.84 -4.90
N PHE A 455 -12.97 7.96 -4.33
CA PHE A 455 -13.67 6.86 -3.69
C PHE A 455 -15.17 6.94 -4.00
N GLY A 456 -15.80 5.83 -4.39
CA GLY A 456 -17.22 5.84 -4.74
C GLY A 456 -17.79 4.47 -5.11
N PRO A 457 -19.04 4.42 -5.59
CA PRO A 457 -19.63 3.20 -6.15
C PRO A 457 -18.79 2.63 -7.29
N LEU A 458 -18.92 1.32 -7.54
CA LEU A 458 -18.26 0.66 -8.66
C LEU A 458 -18.54 1.38 -10.00
N GLY A 459 -17.49 1.66 -10.77
CA GLY A 459 -17.51 2.33 -12.07
C GLY A 459 -17.74 3.85 -12.05
N SER A 460 -17.63 4.52 -10.90
CA SER A 460 -17.82 5.96 -10.71
C SER A 460 -16.56 6.82 -10.71
N THR A 461 -15.36 6.27 -10.56
CA THR A 461 -14.11 7.02 -10.38
C THR A 461 -13.27 7.11 -11.65
N PHE A 462 -13.61 6.33 -12.68
CA PHE A 462 -12.94 6.25 -13.98
C PHE A 462 -13.94 6.01 -15.12
N ASN A 463 -13.51 6.20 -16.36
CA ASN A 463 -14.36 5.94 -17.53
C ASN A 463 -14.51 4.42 -17.78
N SER A 464 -15.44 3.80 -17.07
CA SER A 464 -15.69 2.34 -17.06
C SER A 464 -16.23 1.76 -18.38
N GLY A 465 -16.31 2.54 -19.47
CA GLY A 465 -16.74 2.07 -20.79
C GLY A 465 -18.22 1.71 -20.90
N SER A 466 -19.02 1.87 -19.84
CA SER A 466 -20.47 1.65 -19.88
C SER A 466 -21.21 2.85 -20.49
N SER A 467 -21.38 2.79 -21.80
CA SER A 467 -22.52 3.41 -22.47
C SER A 467 -23.77 2.53 -22.26
N SER A 468 -24.52 2.80 -21.20
CA SER A 468 -25.93 2.41 -21.04
C SER A 468 -26.55 3.34 -20.01
N GLY A 469 -27.74 3.90 -20.13
CA GLY A 469 -28.88 3.62 -20.99
C GLY A 469 -30.11 4.06 -20.20
N GLY A 470 -30.51 5.32 -20.34
CA GLY A 470 -31.68 5.90 -19.67
C GLY A 470 -32.53 6.67 -20.68
N SER A 471 -33.52 5.99 -21.24
CA SER A 471 -34.51 6.55 -22.17
C SER A 471 -35.65 7.22 -21.40
N SER A 472 -35.99 8.47 -21.73
CA SER A 472 -37.39 8.89 -21.90
C SER A 472 -37.54 10.28 -22.55
N SER A 473 -38.32 10.31 -23.65
CA SER A 473 -39.14 11.42 -24.21
C SER A 473 -38.38 12.61 -24.84
N SER A 474 -38.70 13.15 -26.02
CA SER A 474 -39.93 13.18 -26.83
C SER A 474 -39.62 13.49 -28.30
N THR A 475 -40.47 12.96 -29.18
CA THR A 475 -40.62 13.15 -30.62
C THR A 475 -40.47 14.60 -31.14
N SER A 476 -39.70 14.79 -32.21
CA SER A 476 -40.04 15.76 -33.26
C SER A 476 -39.51 15.30 -34.62
N THR A 477 -40.45 14.94 -35.49
CA THR A 477 -40.29 14.61 -36.90
C THR A 477 -39.75 15.78 -37.73
N THR A 478 -38.75 15.53 -38.57
CA THR A 478 -38.64 16.17 -39.90
C THR A 478 -37.82 15.30 -40.85
N SER A 479 -38.41 14.99 -41.99
CA SER A 479 -37.86 14.20 -43.10
C SER A 479 -36.73 14.93 -43.84
N ALA A 480 -35.71 14.18 -44.28
CA ALA A 480 -34.99 14.47 -45.53
C ALA A 480 -34.40 13.17 -46.12
N THR A 481 -34.66 13.00 -47.41
CA THR A 481 -34.47 11.81 -48.25
C THR A 481 -33.07 11.72 -48.87
N LYS A 482 -32.72 10.52 -49.37
CA LYS A 482 -31.67 10.12 -50.35
C LYS A 482 -30.42 9.47 -49.74
N THR A 483 -29.81 8.42 -50.29
CA THR A 483 -30.08 7.50 -51.41
C THR A 483 -29.20 6.28 -51.15
N THR A 484 -29.73 5.08 -51.34
CA THR A 484 -29.04 3.80 -51.23
C THR A 484 -28.28 3.49 -52.52
N THR A 485 -27.01 3.09 -52.42
CA THR A 485 -26.28 2.43 -53.51
C THR A 485 -25.76 1.09 -53.00
N THR A 486 -26.28 0.02 -53.57
CA THR A 486 -25.98 -1.38 -53.27
C THR A 486 -24.89 -1.87 -54.21
N THR A 487 -23.85 -2.51 -53.70
CA THR A 487 -22.96 -3.35 -54.52
C THR A 487 -22.72 -4.67 -53.80
N MET A 488 -23.16 -5.75 -54.46
CA MET A 488 -22.97 -7.15 -54.05
C MET A 488 -21.53 -7.60 -54.33
N ILE A 489 -20.94 -8.43 -53.46
CA ILE A 489 -19.95 -9.44 -53.86
C ILE A 489 -20.15 -10.75 -53.07
N THR A 490 -20.00 -11.80 -53.84
CA THR A 490 -20.27 -13.24 -53.73
C THR A 490 -19.46 -14.01 -52.67
N THR A 491 -20.05 -15.09 -52.17
CA THR A 491 -19.45 -16.16 -51.35
C THR A 491 -18.64 -17.17 -52.17
N THR A 492 -17.49 -17.61 -51.64
CA THR A 492 -16.89 -18.94 -51.93
C THR A 492 -16.15 -19.49 -50.71
N THR A 493 -16.33 -20.79 -50.47
CA THR A 493 -15.67 -21.63 -49.46
C THR A 493 -14.51 -22.42 -50.07
N THR A 494 -13.38 -22.58 -49.37
CA THR A 494 -12.74 -23.86 -48.90
C THR A 494 -11.21 -23.80 -48.74
N SER A 495 -10.75 -24.44 -47.65
CA SER A 495 -9.51 -25.24 -47.44
C SER A 495 -8.14 -24.58 -47.18
N SER A 496 -7.46 -25.24 -46.24
CA SER A 496 -6.16 -25.09 -45.58
C SER A 496 -4.90 -25.23 -46.47
N ALA A 497 -3.85 -24.43 -46.21
CA ALA A 497 -2.47 -24.86 -45.86
C ALA A 497 -1.41 -23.73 -45.99
N SER A 498 -0.53 -23.70 -44.99
CA SER A 498 0.80 -23.10 -44.77
C SER A 498 1.53 -22.20 -45.81
N SER A 499 2.00 -21.05 -45.29
CA SER A 499 3.30 -20.36 -45.45
C SER A 499 3.86 -20.03 -46.85
N THR A 500 3.78 -18.74 -47.24
CA THR A 500 4.94 -17.92 -47.69
C THR A 500 4.56 -16.44 -47.68
N SER A 501 5.28 -15.61 -46.93
CA SER A 501 5.01 -14.18 -46.73
C SER A 501 5.63 -13.31 -47.82
N THR A 502 4.82 -12.49 -48.49
CA THR A 502 5.29 -11.35 -49.32
C THR A 502 4.73 -10.02 -48.80
N GLY A 503 4.70 -9.85 -47.47
CA GLY A 503 4.41 -8.55 -46.83
C GLY A 503 5.68 -7.71 -46.66
N LEU A 504 5.53 -6.40 -46.44
CA LEU A 504 6.61 -5.53 -45.97
C LEU A 504 6.80 -5.70 -44.45
N ALA A 505 8.04 -5.60 -43.96
CA ALA A 505 8.36 -5.61 -42.53
C ALA A 505 7.89 -4.31 -41.85
N GLN A 506 7.22 -4.42 -40.70
CA GLN A 506 6.78 -3.27 -39.91
C GLN A 506 7.97 -2.56 -39.22
N HIS A 507 7.75 -1.37 -38.63
CA HIS A 507 8.77 -0.72 -37.80
C HIS A 507 9.28 -1.72 -36.75
N TRP A 508 10.59 -1.79 -36.56
CA TRP A 508 11.28 -2.72 -35.64
C TRP A 508 11.23 -4.20 -35.99
N ALA A 509 10.55 -4.61 -37.07
CA ALA A 509 10.58 -5.99 -37.52
C ALA A 509 11.91 -6.35 -38.20
N GLN A 510 12.28 -7.64 -38.14
CA GLN A 510 13.45 -8.14 -38.84
C GLN A 510 13.23 -8.05 -40.36
N CYS A 511 14.21 -7.50 -41.06
CA CYS A 511 14.19 -7.29 -42.50
C CYS A 511 15.41 -7.91 -43.22
N GLY A 512 16.25 -8.65 -42.50
CA GLY A 512 17.43 -9.28 -43.07
C GLY A 512 18.25 -10.08 -42.04
N GLY A 513 19.26 -10.79 -42.54
CA GLY A 513 20.11 -11.69 -41.77
C GLY A 513 20.39 -12.98 -42.53
N SER A 514 21.55 -13.60 -42.29
CA SER A 514 22.02 -14.77 -43.06
C SER A 514 21.10 -16.00 -43.00
N SER A 515 20.16 -16.07 -42.04
CA SER A 515 19.14 -17.12 -41.92
C SER A 515 17.70 -16.62 -42.08
N TRP A 516 17.50 -15.35 -42.48
CA TRP A 516 16.19 -14.74 -42.59
C TRP A 516 15.50 -15.08 -43.91
N THR A 517 14.27 -15.61 -43.84
CA THR A 517 13.44 -15.96 -45.00
C THR A 517 12.17 -15.11 -45.13
N GLY A 518 12.01 -14.11 -44.24
CA GLY A 518 10.88 -13.19 -44.24
C GLY A 518 11.07 -11.96 -45.12
N PRO A 519 10.25 -10.91 -44.92
CA PRO A 519 10.31 -9.67 -45.68
C PRO A 519 11.70 -9.02 -45.67
N THR A 520 12.16 -8.52 -46.82
CA THR A 520 13.45 -7.81 -46.94
C THR A 520 13.32 -6.30 -47.17
N GLN A 521 12.07 -5.81 -47.20
CA GLN A 521 11.74 -4.39 -47.35
C GLN A 521 10.83 -3.96 -46.21
N CYS A 522 11.06 -2.73 -45.72
CA CYS A 522 10.29 -2.13 -44.64
C CYS A 522 9.09 -1.36 -45.18
N VAL A 523 8.05 -1.22 -44.35
CA VAL A 523 6.99 -0.23 -44.60
C VAL A 523 7.57 1.17 -44.56
N ASN A 524 7.09 2.06 -45.44
CA ASN A 524 7.45 3.47 -45.43
C ASN A 524 7.02 4.10 -44.08
N PRO A 525 7.87 4.89 -43.39
CA PRO A 525 9.13 5.52 -43.83
C PRO A 525 10.44 4.81 -43.45
N TYR A 526 10.39 3.57 -43.01
CA TYR A 526 11.54 2.90 -42.39
C TYR A 526 12.51 2.31 -43.41
N THR A 527 13.78 2.18 -43.00
CA THR A 527 14.84 1.58 -43.83
C THR A 527 15.43 0.34 -43.14
N CYS A 528 15.70 -0.71 -43.91
CA CYS A 528 16.32 -1.91 -43.37
C CYS A 528 17.79 -1.66 -43.02
N SER A 529 18.12 -1.62 -41.73
CA SER A 529 19.46 -1.35 -41.23
C SER A 529 20.10 -2.63 -40.68
N LYS A 530 21.31 -2.96 -41.15
CA LYS A 530 22.07 -4.14 -40.71
C LYS A 530 22.66 -3.91 -39.32
N GLN A 531 22.34 -4.79 -38.37
CA GLN A 531 22.93 -4.77 -37.03
C GLN A 531 24.12 -5.73 -36.94
N ASN A 532 23.97 -6.94 -37.49
CA ASN A 532 25.04 -7.92 -37.63
C ASN A 532 24.76 -8.86 -38.81
N ASP A 533 25.63 -9.84 -39.05
CA ASP A 533 25.49 -10.78 -40.18
C ASP A 533 24.22 -11.64 -40.14
N TRP A 534 23.61 -11.78 -38.97
CA TRP A 534 22.43 -12.62 -38.74
C TRP A 534 21.15 -11.82 -38.54
N TYR A 535 21.23 -10.49 -38.42
CA TYR A 535 20.10 -9.65 -38.09
C TYR A 535 20.18 -8.24 -38.71
N SER A 536 19.11 -7.85 -39.43
CA SER A 536 18.84 -6.49 -39.89
C SER A 536 17.41 -6.11 -39.51
N GLN A 537 17.18 -4.84 -39.18
CA GLN A 537 15.91 -4.37 -38.61
C GLN A 537 15.42 -3.10 -39.32
N CYS A 538 14.10 -2.95 -39.45
CA CYS A 538 13.48 -1.72 -39.93
C CYS A 538 13.57 -0.61 -38.88
N LEU A 539 14.27 0.48 -39.20
CA LEU A 539 14.48 1.65 -38.35
C LEU A 539 13.90 2.93 -38.95
#